data_AF-W9QQ56-F1
#
_entry.id   AF-W9QQ56-F1
#
_cell.length_a   1.000
_cell.length_b   1.000
_cell.length_c   1.000
_cell.angle_alpha   90.00
_cell.angle_beta   90.00
_cell.angle_gamma   90.00
#
_symmetry.space_group_name_H-M   'P 1'
#
loop_
_entity.id
_entity.type
_entity.pdbx_description
1 polymer ?
#
loop_
_entity_poly.entity_id
_entity_poly.type
_entity_poly.pdbx_seq_one_letter_code
_entity_poly.pdbx_strand_id
1 'polypeptide(L)'
;MATVAEKDRRLRPPPPPSQALPLQPTTITRLISAPLRRSFSQPSQTPSTAGHRPFRSDETLSETRLRTTTLPEKTKKKKKKSHDGKTFKKPRRPYEKERLDAELKLVGEYGLRCKRELWRVQYALSRIRNNARMLLTLDEKNPRRIFEGEALLRRMNRYGLLDESQNKLDYVLALTVENFLERRLQTLVFKSGMAKSIHHARVLIRQRHIRVGRQVVNIPSFMVRVDSQKHIDFSLTSPFGGGRPGRVKRRNQKAAAKKAAGGDGDEEDED
;
A
#
# COMPACT_ATOMS: atom_id res chain seq x y z
N MET A 1 -24.61 -56.22 24.61
CA MET A 1 -24.42 -55.42 23.38
C MET A 1 -25.03 -54.05 23.59
N ALA A 2 -24.25 -52.98 23.40
CA ALA A 2 -24.66 -51.59 23.07
C ALA A 2 -25.58 -50.84 24.09
N THR A 3 -25.47 -49.55 24.43
CA THR A 3 -24.46 -48.47 24.41
C THR A 3 -25.25 -47.18 24.76
N VAL A 4 -24.63 -46.30 25.56
CA VAL A 4 -24.54 -44.83 25.32
C VAL A 4 -25.66 -43.87 25.75
N ALA A 5 -25.17 -42.76 26.35
CA ALA A 5 -25.57 -41.35 26.20
C ALA A 5 -26.22 -40.64 27.39
N GLU A 6 -25.37 -40.29 28.34
CA GLU A 6 -25.50 -39.12 29.20
C GLU A 6 -25.32 -37.83 28.38
N LYS A 7 -26.31 -36.92 28.42
CA LYS A 7 -26.32 -35.68 27.64
C LYS A 7 -26.57 -34.48 28.54
N ASP A 8 -25.49 -33.96 29.09
CA ASP A 8 -25.39 -32.65 29.74
C ASP A 8 -25.89 -31.52 28.82
N ARG A 9 -27.08 -30.99 29.14
CA ARG A 9 -27.58 -29.73 28.57
C ARG A 9 -27.02 -28.56 29.39
N ARG A 10 -25.90 -28.00 28.91
CA ARG A 10 -25.36 -26.73 29.42
C ARG A 10 -26.35 -25.59 29.12
N LEU A 11 -26.78 -24.92 30.19
CA LEU A 11 -27.59 -23.71 30.22
C LEU A 11 -26.83 -22.54 29.56
N ARG A 12 -27.48 -21.81 28.65
CA ARG A 12 -26.94 -20.53 28.10
C ARG A 12 -27.20 -19.39 29.09
N PRO A 13 -26.26 -18.44 29.29
CA PRO A 13 -26.53 -17.25 30.07
C PRO A 13 -27.47 -16.27 29.34
N PRO A 14 -28.27 -15.47 30.08
CA PRO A 14 -29.24 -14.53 29.49
C PRO A 14 -28.56 -13.26 28.93
N PRO A 15 -29.21 -12.56 27.97
CA PRO A 15 -28.69 -11.32 27.41
C PRO A 15 -28.87 -10.11 28.35
N PRO A 16 -28.00 -9.08 28.28
CA PRO A 16 -28.08 -7.89 29.13
C PRO A 16 -29.25 -6.95 28.76
N PRO A 17 -29.74 -6.14 29.72
CA PRO A 17 -30.93 -5.31 29.55
C PRO A 17 -30.70 -4.09 28.64
N SER A 18 -31.68 -3.87 27.77
CA SER A 18 -31.83 -2.72 26.87
C SER A 18 -32.13 -1.44 27.66
N GLN A 19 -31.25 -0.45 27.62
CA GLN A 19 -31.55 0.88 28.16
C GLN A 19 -32.24 1.74 27.11
N ALA A 20 -33.39 2.27 27.51
CA ALA A 20 -34.28 3.12 26.76
C ALA A 20 -33.73 4.54 26.56
N LEU A 21 -34.22 5.15 25.49
CA LEU A 21 -33.99 6.51 24.98
C LEU A 21 -34.30 7.61 26.01
N PRO A 22 -33.91 8.86 25.71
CA PRO A 22 -34.97 9.87 25.64
C PRO A 22 -35.05 10.62 24.30
N LEU A 23 -36.29 11.00 24.03
CA LEU A 23 -36.87 11.64 22.86
C LEU A 23 -36.66 13.17 22.86
N GLN A 24 -36.32 13.72 21.68
CA GLN A 24 -36.90 14.92 21.00
C GLN A 24 -36.70 16.32 21.69
N PRO A 25 -36.63 17.47 20.96
CA PRO A 25 -37.66 17.90 20.00
C PRO A 25 -37.24 18.60 18.69
N THR A 26 -38.19 18.49 17.76
CA THR A 26 -38.39 19.19 16.49
C THR A 26 -38.81 20.66 16.64
N THR A 27 -38.28 21.56 15.81
CA THR A 27 -38.95 22.80 15.31
C THR A 27 -38.13 23.30 14.10
N ILE A 28 -38.57 23.17 12.83
CA ILE A 28 -39.48 24.00 12.01
C ILE A 28 -39.14 25.50 12.02
N THR A 29 -38.75 26.05 10.86
CA THR A 29 -39.26 27.28 10.16
C THR A 29 -38.31 27.56 8.96
N ARG A 30 -38.66 27.31 7.69
CA ARG A 30 -39.52 28.04 6.71
C ARG A 30 -38.81 29.18 5.94
N LEU A 31 -38.69 28.97 4.62
CA LEU A 31 -38.71 29.86 3.44
C LEU A 31 -38.33 31.36 3.53
N ILE A 32 -37.60 31.83 2.49
CA ILE A 32 -37.82 33.02 1.61
C ILE A 32 -36.69 32.98 0.53
N SER A 33 -36.95 32.60 -0.73
CA SER A 33 -37.40 33.41 -1.89
C SER A 33 -36.35 34.39 -2.50
N ALA A 34 -35.54 33.87 -3.45
CA ALA A 34 -35.23 34.35 -4.82
C ALA A 34 -34.90 35.87 -5.12
N PRO A 35 -34.63 36.31 -6.39
CA PRO A 35 -33.27 36.67 -6.85
C PRO A 35 -33.13 38.04 -7.57
N LEU A 36 -31.91 38.53 -7.85
CA LEU A 36 -31.70 39.57 -8.88
C LEU A 36 -30.28 39.57 -9.51
N ARG A 37 -30.24 39.18 -10.80
CA ARG A 37 -29.54 39.82 -11.95
C ARG A 37 -28.45 40.87 -11.64
N ARG A 38 -27.31 40.96 -12.36
CA ARG A 38 -27.23 41.19 -13.82
C ARG A 38 -25.75 41.20 -14.29
N SER A 39 -25.54 40.75 -15.53
CA SER A 39 -24.59 41.19 -16.58
C SER A 39 -23.08 41.31 -16.29
N PHE A 40 -22.22 40.54 -16.98
CA PHE A 40 -21.68 40.77 -18.35
C PHE A 40 -20.65 41.92 -18.42
N SER A 41 -19.37 41.59 -18.67
CA SER A 41 -18.58 42.05 -19.82
C SER A 41 -17.08 41.79 -19.59
N GLN A 42 -16.44 41.01 -20.46
CA GLN A 42 -14.99 41.13 -20.73
C GLN A 42 -14.73 42.30 -21.70
N PRO A 43 -13.49 42.78 -21.82
CA PRO A 43 -12.77 42.51 -23.09
C PRO A 43 -11.22 42.36 -23.02
N SER A 44 -10.74 41.48 -23.91
CA SER A 44 -9.55 41.45 -24.79
C SER A 44 -8.30 42.35 -24.62
N GLN A 45 -7.13 41.68 -24.58
CA GLN A 45 -5.91 41.78 -25.43
C GLN A 45 -5.42 43.14 -26.04
N THR A 46 -4.19 43.54 -25.65
CA THR A 46 -2.98 44.17 -26.32
C THR A 46 -2.99 44.69 -27.78
N PRO A 47 -1.92 45.33 -28.36
CA PRO A 47 -0.69 46.03 -27.86
C PRO A 47 -0.31 47.37 -28.61
N SER A 48 0.85 47.95 -28.23
CA SER A 48 1.82 48.74 -29.06
C SER A 48 1.49 50.17 -29.52
N THR A 49 2.37 51.14 -29.22
CA THR A 49 3.31 51.78 -30.19
C THR A 49 4.03 52.99 -29.55
N ALA A 50 5.22 53.25 -30.08
CA ALA A 50 6.34 54.08 -29.62
C ALA A 50 6.15 55.61 -29.61
N GLY A 51 6.99 56.25 -28.78
CA GLY A 51 7.88 57.33 -29.23
C GLY A 51 7.57 58.75 -28.74
N HIS A 52 8.46 59.35 -27.94
CA HIS A 52 9.24 60.53 -28.34
C HIS A 52 10.29 60.95 -27.29
N ARG A 53 11.32 61.62 -27.81
CA ARG A 53 12.65 62.02 -27.28
C ARG A 53 12.56 63.22 -26.28
N PRO A 54 13.63 64.00 -25.89
CA PRO A 54 15.06 63.95 -26.24
C PRO A 54 16.12 64.38 -25.15
N PHE A 55 17.40 64.25 -25.54
CA PHE A 55 18.57 65.17 -25.36
C PHE A 55 19.27 65.46 -24.01
N ARG A 56 20.62 65.28 -24.07
CA ARG A 56 21.79 65.96 -23.43
C ARG A 56 21.80 66.15 -21.91
N SER A 57 22.90 65.97 -21.18
CA SER A 57 24.27 66.45 -21.39
C SER A 57 25.28 65.71 -20.49
N ASP A 58 26.55 65.82 -20.84
CA ASP A 58 27.75 65.35 -20.14
C ASP A 58 27.85 65.76 -18.67
N GLU A 59 28.47 64.93 -17.81
CA GLU A 59 29.69 65.25 -17.06
C GLU A 59 30.06 64.18 -16.00
N THR A 60 31.34 64.19 -15.68
CA THR A 60 32.15 63.21 -14.96
C THR A 60 32.09 63.29 -13.43
N LEU A 61 32.63 62.24 -12.78
CA LEU A 61 33.28 62.14 -11.45
C LEU A 61 32.54 61.40 -10.32
N SER A 62 33.12 60.23 -10.04
CA SER A 62 33.46 59.66 -8.73
C SER A 62 32.44 59.70 -7.59
N GLU A 63 31.92 58.52 -7.22
CA GLU A 63 31.57 58.26 -5.82
C GLU A 63 31.78 56.79 -5.43
N THR A 64 32.63 56.62 -4.43
CA THR A 64 32.97 55.38 -3.72
C THR A 64 31.72 54.75 -3.09
N ARG A 65 31.29 53.59 -3.59
CA ARG A 65 30.22 52.79 -2.96
C ARG A 65 30.80 51.55 -2.28
N LEU A 66 30.63 51.54 -0.96
CA LEU A 66 30.96 50.47 -0.02
C LEU A 66 30.53 49.09 -0.55
N ARG A 67 31.48 48.15 -0.63
CA ARG A 67 31.19 46.74 -0.92
C ARG A 67 30.45 46.12 0.26
N THR A 68 29.13 46.07 0.20
CA THR A 68 28.34 45.13 1.01
C THR A 68 28.65 43.72 0.54
N THR A 69 29.31 42.92 1.37
CA THR A 69 29.51 41.48 1.13
C THR A 69 28.16 40.76 1.24
N THR A 70 27.45 40.60 0.12
CA THR A 70 26.28 39.71 0.07
C THR A 70 26.79 38.27 0.13
N LEU A 71 26.42 37.55 1.21
CA LEU A 71 26.64 36.11 1.33
C LEU A 71 26.03 35.38 0.12
N PRO A 72 26.71 34.39 -0.48
CA PRO A 72 26.20 33.71 -1.65
C PRO A 72 24.94 32.92 -1.28
N GLU A 73 23.84 33.25 -1.96
CA GLU A 73 22.57 32.56 -1.90
C GLU A 73 22.80 31.06 -2.20
N LYS A 74 22.52 30.19 -1.22
CA LYS A 74 22.64 28.73 -1.38
C LYS A 74 21.63 28.28 -2.44
N THR A 75 22.09 28.20 -3.69
CA THR A 75 21.33 27.60 -4.78
C THR A 75 20.95 26.17 -4.36
N LYS A 76 19.64 25.93 -4.18
CA LYS A 76 19.09 24.61 -3.91
C LYS A 76 19.36 23.73 -5.14
N LYS A 77 20.52 23.06 -5.17
CA LYS A 77 20.83 22.05 -6.20
C LYS A 77 19.68 21.02 -6.20
N LYS A 78 18.89 20.99 -7.28
CA LYS A 78 17.87 19.95 -7.51
C LYS A 78 18.56 18.60 -7.41
N LYS A 79 18.33 17.84 -6.33
CA LYS A 79 18.81 16.46 -6.21
C LYS A 79 18.25 15.66 -7.40
N LYS A 80 19.13 15.21 -8.29
CA LYS A 80 18.78 14.28 -9.37
C LYS A 80 18.24 13.00 -8.72
N LYS A 81 17.06 12.53 -9.15
CA LYS A 81 16.54 11.23 -8.73
C LYS A 81 17.44 10.14 -9.31
N SER A 82 18.18 9.44 -8.48
CA SER A 82 18.92 8.24 -8.90
C SER A 82 17.90 7.10 -9.07
N HIS A 83 17.75 6.59 -10.29
CA HIS A 83 16.84 5.50 -10.63
C HIS A 83 17.53 4.11 -10.58
N ASP A 84 18.74 4.04 -10.02
CA ASP A 84 19.77 3.11 -10.54
C ASP A 84 20.10 1.97 -9.55
N GLY A 85 19.23 1.73 -8.57
CA GLY A 85 19.39 0.66 -7.60
C GLY A 85 18.94 -0.71 -8.14
N LYS A 86 19.87 -1.63 -8.39
CA LYS A 86 19.52 -3.02 -8.71
C LYS A 86 18.80 -3.67 -7.53
N THR A 87 17.61 -4.23 -7.77
CA THR A 87 16.80 -4.90 -6.72
C THR A 87 17.06 -6.40 -6.63
N PHE A 88 17.72 -6.99 -7.61
CA PHE A 88 17.99 -8.43 -7.66
C PHE A 88 19.34 -8.69 -8.33
N LYS A 89 19.91 -9.85 -8.05
CA LYS A 89 21.12 -10.36 -8.71
C LYS A 89 20.81 -11.73 -9.30
N LYS A 90 21.27 -11.98 -10.52
CA LYS A 90 21.13 -13.31 -11.15
C LYS A 90 22.13 -14.29 -10.51
N PRO A 91 21.77 -15.57 -10.36
CA PRO A 91 22.69 -16.63 -9.95
C PRO A 91 23.91 -16.72 -10.86
N ARG A 92 25.08 -17.07 -10.31
CA ARG A 92 26.33 -17.20 -11.09
C ARG A 92 26.29 -18.40 -12.03
N ARG A 93 25.79 -19.55 -11.55
CA ARG A 93 25.66 -20.80 -12.30
C ARG A 93 24.18 -21.03 -12.68
N PRO A 94 23.78 -20.85 -13.95
CA PRO A 94 22.37 -20.88 -14.33
C PRO A 94 21.67 -22.25 -14.27
N TYR A 95 22.40 -23.35 -14.51
CA TYR A 95 21.82 -24.68 -14.72
C TYR A 95 22.22 -25.70 -13.63
N GLU A 96 22.13 -25.28 -12.38
CA GLU A 96 22.41 -26.14 -11.22
C GLU A 96 21.10 -26.79 -10.75
N LYS A 97 21.00 -28.11 -10.89
CA LYS A 97 19.75 -28.87 -10.67
C LYS A 97 19.17 -28.62 -9.27
N GLU A 98 19.98 -28.79 -8.23
CA GLU A 98 19.56 -28.61 -6.83
C GLU A 98 18.98 -27.22 -6.57
N ARG A 99 19.62 -26.17 -7.11
CA ARG A 99 19.13 -24.79 -7.00
C ARG A 99 17.82 -24.62 -7.76
N LEU A 100 17.71 -25.16 -8.98
CA LEU A 100 16.50 -25.03 -9.79
C LEU A 100 15.29 -25.68 -9.10
N ASP A 101 15.49 -26.86 -8.52
CA ASP A 101 14.46 -27.63 -7.80
C ASP A 101 14.04 -26.92 -6.50
N ALA A 102 15.00 -26.44 -5.70
CA ALA A 102 14.71 -25.65 -4.49
C ALA A 102 13.97 -24.34 -4.79
N GLU A 103 14.40 -23.62 -5.84
CA GLU A 103 13.70 -22.40 -6.30
C GLU A 103 12.28 -22.72 -6.77
N LEU A 104 12.08 -23.84 -7.47
CA LEU A 104 10.76 -24.23 -7.99
C LEU A 104 9.80 -24.60 -6.86
N LYS A 105 10.28 -25.32 -5.83
CA LYS A 105 9.51 -25.63 -4.63
C LYS A 105 9.00 -24.36 -3.95
N LEU A 106 9.88 -23.39 -3.69
CA LEU A 106 9.50 -22.10 -3.07
C LEU A 106 8.55 -21.28 -3.95
N VAL A 107 8.73 -21.30 -5.27
CA VAL A 107 7.85 -20.58 -6.20
C VAL A 107 6.44 -21.18 -6.19
N GLY A 108 6.32 -22.51 -6.14
CA GLY A 108 5.05 -23.21 -6.04
C GLY A 108 4.35 -22.95 -4.70
N GLU A 109 5.07 -23.14 -3.60
CA GLU A 109 4.52 -23.00 -2.25
C GLU A 109 4.02 -21.59 -1.95
N TYR A 110 4.76 -20.55 -2.35
CA TYR A 110 4.40 -19.15 -2.09
C TYR A 110 3.65 -18.48 -3.25
N GLY A 111 3.32 -19.22 -4.31
CA GLY A 111 2.59 -18.74 -5.49
C GLY A 111 3.24 -17.51 -6.14
N LEU A 112 4.56 -17.57 -6.36
CA LEU A 112 5.31 -16.51 -7.01
C LEU A 112 5.12 -16.55 -8.53
N ARG A 113 5.07 -15.39 -9.19
CA ARG A 113 4.92 -15.34 -10.67
C ARG A 113 6.19 -15.77 -11.39
N CYS A 114 7.36 -15.43 -10.84
CA CYS A 114 8.64 -15.68 -11.50
C CYS A 114 9.79 -15.78 -10.49
N LYS A 115 10.85 -16.48 -10.89
CA LYS A 115 12.11 -16.60 -10.11
C LYS A 115 12.74 -15.26 -9.75
N ARG A 116 12.46 -14.21 -10.52
CA ARG A 116 12.93 -12.85 -10.21
C ARG A 116 12.38 -12.33 -8.87
N GLU A 117 11.16 -12.68 -8.48
CA GLU A 117 10.62 -12.29 -7.17
C GLU A 117 11.41 -12.96 -6.04
N LEU A 118 11.79 -14.22 -6.22
CA LEU A 118 12.64 -14.94 -5.29
C LEU A 118 14.05 -14.31 -5.21
N TRP A 119 14.65 -14.00 -6.35
CA TRP A 119 15.98 -13.35 -6.39
C TRP A 119 15.99 -11.95 -5.77
N ARG A 120 14.86 -11.23 -5.77
CA ARG A 120 14.74 -9.95 -5.06
C ARG A 120 14.82 -10.14 -3.55
N VAL A 121 14.12 -11.15 -3.02
CA VAL A 121 14.15 -11.48 -1.60
C VAL A 121 15.54 -11.97 -1.19
N GLN A 122 16.15 -12.88 -1.97
CA GLN A 122 17.52 -13.33 -1.74
C GLN A 122 18.52 -12.17 -1.75
N TYR A 123 18.37 -11.23 -2.68
CA TYR A 123 19.24 -10.05 -2.74
C TYR A 123 19.08 -9.15 -1.52
N ALA A 124 17.83 -8.88 -1.08
CA ALA A 124 17.57 -8.10 0.13
C ALA A 124 18.15 -8.77 1.39
N LEU A 125 17.95 -10.08 1.53
CA LEU A 125 18.50 -10.88 2.63
C LEU A 125 20.04 -10.89 2.60
N SER A 126 20.66 -11.01 1.41
CA SER A 126 22.12 -10.92 1.26
C SER A 126 22.66 -9.55 1.69
N ARG A 127 21.96 -8.45 1.36
CA ARG A 127 22.32 -7.10 1.81
C ARG A 127 22.24 -6.98 3.34
N ILE A 128 21.17 -7.51 3.94
CA ILE A 128 20.97 -7.51 5.40
C ILE A 128 22.06 -8.31 6.10
N ARG A 129 22.34 -9.54 5.64
CA ARG A 129 23.40 -10.39 6.21
C ARG A 129 24.79 -9.78 6.05
N ASN A 130 25.09 -9.15 4.92
CA ASN A 130 26.38 -8.48 4.73
C ASN A 130 26.55 -7.31 5.71
N ASN A 131 25.51 -6.51 5.92
CA ASN A 131 25.54 -5.46 6.94
C ASN A 131 25.74 -6.06 8.34
N ALA A 132 25.02 -7.11 8.70
CA ALA A 132 25.19 -7.78 10.00
C ALA A 132 26.61 -8.33 10.19
N ARG A 133 27.20 -8.96 9.17
CA ARG A 133 28.61 -9.43 9.22
C ARG A 133 29.58 -8.29 9.46
N MET A 134 29.43 -7.19 8.73
CA MET A 134 30.28 -6.01 8.93
C MET A 134 30.14 -5.46 10.36
N LEU A 135 28.95 -5.50 10.95
CA LEU A 135 28.75 -5.00 12.32
C LEU A 135 29.32 -5.95 13.37
N LEU A 136 29.24 -7.26 13.15
CA LEU A 136 29.79 -8.28 14.06
C LEU A 136 31.32 -8.30 14.09
N THR A 137 32.00 -7.81 13.05
CA THR A 137 33.47 -7.68 13.07
C THR A 137 33.97 -6.52 13.93
N LEU A 138 33.12 -5.53 14.22
CA LEU A 138 33.49 -4.42 15.10
C LEU A 138 33.32 -4.84 16.56
N ASP A 139 34.09 -4.24 17.48
CA ASP A 139 33.88 -4.40 18.91
C ASP A 139 32.51 -3.88 19.37
N GLU A 140 31.96 -4.49 20.43
CA GLU A 140 30.63 -4.23 20.99
C GLU A 140 30.40 -2.79 21.42
N LYS A 141 31.44 -2.11 21.90
CA LYS A 141 31.35 -0.73 22.39
C LYS A 141 31.48 0.32 21.29
N ASN A 142 31.73 -0.09 20.05
CA ASN A 142 31.84 0.86 18.95
C ASN A 142 30.51 1.57 18.70
N PRO A 143 30.52 2.91 18.54
CA PRO A 143 29.29 3.68 18.33
C PRO A 143 28.53 3.26 17.08
N ARG A 144 29.27 2.85 16.02
CA ARG A 144 28.68 2.32 14.78
C ARG A 144 27.93 1.01 15.01
N ARG A 145 28.49 0.08 15.79
CA ARG A 145 27.86 -1.21 16.07
C ARG A 145 26.58 -1.02 16.89
N ILE A 146 26.62 -0.17 17.91
CA ILE A 146 25.47 0.14 18.75
C ILE A 146 24.35 0.78 17.92
N PHE A 147 24.67 1.84 17.15
CA PHE A 147 23.65 2.58 16.41
C PHE A 147 23.10 1.81 15.19
N GLU A 148 23.98 1.34 14.30
CA GLU A 148 23.57 0.64 13.08
C GLU A 148 22.99 -0.75 13.40
N GLY A 149 23.54 -1.44 14.41
CA GLY A 149 23.07 -2.75 14.86
C GLY A 149 21.67 -2.68 15.46
N GLU A 150 21.43 -1.75 16.39
CA GLU A 150 20.11 -1.54 16.97
C GLU A 150 19.09 -1.10 15.90
N ALA A 151 19.48 -0.23 14.96
CA ALA A 151 18.62 0.15 13.85
C ALA A 151 18.26 -1.04 12.94
N LEU A 152 19.18 -1.98 12.75
CA LEU A 152 18.93 -3.21 11.99
C LEU A 152 17.95 -4.13 12.71
N LEU A 153 18.16 -4.37 14.01
CA LEU A 153 17.29 -5.20 14.84
C LEU A 153 15.87 -4.63 14.93
N ARG A 154 15.73 -3.32 15.19
CA ARG A 154 14.42 -2.63 15.19
C ARG A 154 13.67 -2.82 13.87
N ARG A 155 14.38 -2.83 12.74
CA ARG A 155 13.77 -3.05 11.43
C ARG A 155 13.28 -4.49 11.29
N MET A 156 14.07 -5.47 11.73
CA MET A 156 13.71 -6.89 11.66
C MET A 156 12.49 -7.20 12.54
N ASN A 157 12.46 -6.67 13.77
CA ASN A 157 11.33 -6.84 14.70
C ASN A 157 10.06 -6.19 14.18
N ARG A 158 10.15 -4.98 13.59
CA ARG A 158 9.00 -4.29 13.01
C ARG A 158 8.33 -5.09 11.88
N TYR A 159 9.12 -5.83 11.11
CA TYR A 159 8.59 -6.72 10.08
C TYR A 159 8.21 -8.10 10.61
N GLY A 160 8.52 -8.44 11.86
CA GLY A 160 8.24 -9.74 12.47
C GLY A 160 9.08 -10.86 11.86
N LEU A 161 10.34 -10.57 11.51
CA LEU A 161 11.28 -11.56 11.00
C LEU A 161 12.07 -12.26 12.11
N LEU A 162 12.18 -11.61 13.26
CA LEU A 162 12.76 -12.13 14.49
C LEU A 162 11.67 -12.09 15.55
N ASP A 163 11.73 -13.07 16.45
CA ASP A 163 10.92 -13.08 17.67
C ASP A 163 11.52 -12.14 18.73
N GLU A 164 10.70 -11.70 19.69
CA GLU A 164 11.12 -10.78 20.75
C GLU A 164 12.25 -11.34 21.62
N SER A 165 12.33 -12.67 21.72
CA SER A 165 13.39 -13.39 22.42
C SER A 165 14.75 -13.37 21.69
N GLN A 166 14.75 -13.12 20.37
CA GLN A 166 15.90 -13.28 19.48
C GLN A 166 16.51 -11.93 19.04
N ASN A 167 16.69 -11.01 19.99
CA ASN A 167 17.20 -9.66 19.73
C ASN A 167 18.74 -9.56 19.65
N LYS A 168 19.40 -10.51 18.99
CA LYS A 168 20.86 -10.49 18.76
C LYS A 168 21.19 -10.46 17.27
N LEU A 169 22.32 -9.86 16.92
CA LEU A 169 22.77 -9.75 15.51
C LEU A 169 23.06 -11.12 14.88
N ASP A 170 23.40 -12.13 15.68
CA ASP A 170 23.68 -13.49 15.19
C ASP A 170 22.44 -14.14 14.57
N TYR A 171 21.26 -13.92 15.13
CA TYR A 171 20.00 -14.44 14.59
C TYR A 171 19.65 -13.85 13.22
N VAL A 172 20.13 -12.63 12.92
CA VAL A 172 19.97 -12.01 11.59
C VAL A 172 20.71 -12.81 10.52
N LEU A 173 21.82 -13.48 10.86
CA LEU A 173 22.56 -14.34 9.93
C LEU A 173 21.79 -15.62 9.61
N ALA A 174 21.05 -16.16 10.59
CA ALA A 174 20.25 -17.38 10.46
C ALA A 174 18.94 -17.21 9.66
N LEU A 175 18.50 -15.97 9.38
CA LEU A 175 17.26 -15.69 8.66
C LEU A 175 17.18 -16.41 7.32
N THR A 176 16.12 -17.15 7.04
CA THR A 176 15.90 -17.84 5.76
C THR A 176 15.11 -17.00 4.78
N VAL A 177 15.01 -17.46 3.52
CA VAL A 177 14.19 -16.80 2.49
C VAL A 177 12.70 -16.93 2.79
N GLU A 178 12.31 -18.04 3.40
CA GLU A 178 10.92 -18.34 3.81
C GLU A 178 10.39 -17.28 4.76
N ASN A 179 11.17 -16.88 5.78
CA ASN A 179 10.79 -15.83 6.73
C ASN A 179 10.31 -14.55 6.02
N PHE A 180 10.96 -14.16 4.91
CA PHE A 180 10.53 -12.99 4.15
C PHE A 180 9.29 -13.25 3.29
N LEU A 181 9.16 -14.44 2.72
CA LEU A 181 8.02 -14.82 1.89
C LEU A 181 6.74 -14.95 2.72
N GLU A 182 6.84 -15.39 3.98
CA GLU A 182 5.72 -15.44 4.92
C GLU A 182 5.18 -14.07 5.33
N ARG A 183 6.04 -13.04 5.35
CA ARG A 183 5.65 -11.67 5.69
C ARG A 183 5.03 -10.88 4.54
N ARG A 184 4.89 -11.50 3.37
CA ARG A 184 4.25 -10.87 2.19
C ARG A 184 2.75 -10.78 2.41
N LEU A 185 2.14 -9.70 1.89
CA LEU A 185 0.70 -9.52 1.95
C LEU A 185 -0.05 -10.70 1.33
N GLN A 186 0.49 -11.28 0.25
CA GLN A 186 -0.09 -12.45 -0.41
C GLN A 186 -0.28 -13.65 0.51
N THR A 187 0.75 -14.00 1.29
CA THR A 187 0.76 -15.17 2.17
C THR A 187 0.02 -14.91 3.46
N LEU A 188 0.12 -13.70 4.00
CA LEU A 188 -0.68 -13.30 5.16
C LEU A 188 -2.19 -13.34 4.85
N VAL A 189 -2.62 -12.87 3.68
CA VAL A 189 -4.03 -12.93 3.27
C VAL A 189 -4.53 -14.38 3.17
N PHE A 190 -3.69 -15.30 2.70
CA PHE A 190 -4.00 -16.73 2.66
C PHE A 190 -4.04 -17.34 4.08
N LYS A 191 -3.04 -17.07 4.92
CA LYS A 191 -2.99 -17.54 6.32
C LYS A 191 -4.16 -17.00 7.16
N SER A 192 -4.63 -15.79 6.89
CA SER A 192 -5.81 -15.20 7.54
C SER A 192 -7.15 -15.76 7.03
N GLY A 193 -7.16 -16.69 6.07
CA GLY A 193 -8.38 -17.35 5.58
C GLY A 193 -9.27 -16.49 4.65
N MET A 194 -8.82 -15.30 4.24
CA MET A 194 -9.57 -14.44 3.32
C MET A 194 -9.64 -14.98 1.88
N ALA A 195 -8.73 -15.89 1.53
CA ALA A 195 -8.64 -16.48 0.20
C ALA A 195 -8.51 -18.00 0.28
N LYS A 196 -9.14 -18.70 -0.68
CA LYS A 196 -9.11 -20.17 -0.80
C LYS A 196 -7.73 -20.74 -1.13
N SER A 197 -6.88 -19.95 -1.80
CA SER A 197 -5.55 -20.37 -2.28
C SER A 197 -4.65 -19.14 -2.37
N ILE A 198 -3.33 -19.37 -2.36
CA ILE A 198 -2.31 -18.34 -2.50
C ILE A 198 -2.41 -17.60 -3.85
N HIS A 199 -2.80 -18.30 -4.92
CA HIS A 199 -3.06 -17.65 -6.21
C HIS A 199 -4.33 -16.78 -6.18
N HIS A 200 -5.36 -17.22 -5.45
CA HIS A 200 -6.57 -16.43 -5.25
C HIS A 200 -6.28 -15.15 -4.45
N ALA A 201 -5.47 -15.24 -3.39
CA ALA A 201 -5.02 -14.07 -2.63
C ALA A 201 -4.34 -13.03 -3.53
N ARG A 202 -3.47 -13.47 -4.45
CA ARG A 202 -2.78 -12.58 -5.40
C ARG A 202 -3.74 -11.82 -6.30
N VAL A 203 -4.77 -12.50 -6.80
CA VAL A 203 -5.81 -11.91 -7.66
C VAL A 203 -6.61 -10.87 -6.88
N LEU A 204 -7.05 -11.18 -5.65
CA LEU A 204 -7.80 -10.26 -4.80
C LEU A 204 -7.02 -8.97 -4.51
N ILE A 205 -5.71 -9.09 -4.22
CA ILE A 205 -4.84 -7.93 -3.99
C ILE A 205 -4.75 -7.09 -5.26
N ARG A 206 -4.47 -7.71 -6.41
CA ARG A 206 -4.30 -7.00 -7.69
C ARG A 206 -5.58 -6.30 -8.14
N GLN A 207 -6.74 -6.88 -7.85
CA GLN A 207 -8.06 -6.32 -8.12
C GLN A 207 -8.50 -5.26 -7.09
N ARG A 208 -7.63 -4.91 -6.12
CA ARG A 208 -7.86 -3.86 -5.12
C ARG A 208 -8.98 -4.19 -4.13
N HIS A 209 -9.17 -5.46 -3.80
CA HIS A 209 -10.17 -5.88 -2.82
C HIS A 209 -9.67 -5.83 -1.38
N ILE A 210 -8.35 -5.75 -1.16
CA ILE A 210 -7.72 -5.84 0.16
C ILE A 210 -7.14 -4.49 0.56
N ARG A 211 -7.33 -4.12 1.83
CA ARG A 211 -6.72 -2.97 2.48
C ARG A 211 -5.82 -3.41 3.64
N VAL A 212 -4.84 -2.58 3.94
CA VAL A 212 -4.01 -2.69 5.15
C VAL A 212 -4.22 -1.41 5.94
N GLY A 213 -4.89 -1.52 7.09
CA GLY A 213 -5.40 -0.36 7.82
C GLY A 213 -6.44 0.40 7.00
N ARG A 214 -6.15 1.66 6.68
CA ARG A 214 -7.04 2.52 5.88
C ARG A 214 -6.76 2.46 4.38
N GLN A 215 -5.57 2.01 3.98
CA GLN A 215 -5.10 2.11 2.60
C GLN A 215 -5.36 0.82 1.82
N VAL A 216 -5.92 0.96 0.62
CA VAL A 216 -6.04 -0.16 -0.34
C VAL A 216 -4.68 -0.44 -0.95
N VAL A 217 -4.22 -1.70 -0.88
CA VAL A 217 -2.90 -2.13 -1.37
C VAL A 217 -3.09 -3.07 -2.54
N ASN A 218 -2.44 -2.77 -3.68
CA ASN A 218 -2.56 -3.54 -4.92
C ASN A 218 -1.30 -4.35 -5.29
N ILE A 219 -0.29 -4.36 -4.42
CA ILE A 219 1.00 -5.01 -4.64
C ILE A 219 1.11 -6.25 -3.72
N PRO A 220 1.12 -7.48 -4.28
CA PRO A 220 1.26 -8.71 -3.49
C PRO A 220 2.62 -8.87 -2.79
N SER A 221 3.64 -8.17 -3.29
CA SER A 221 5.00 -8.13 -2.72
C SER A 221 5.15 -7.18 -1.53
N PHE A 222 4.06 -6.54 -1.08
CA PHE A 222 4.10 -5.64 0.07
C PHE A 222 4.47 -6.44 1.33
N MET A 223 5.51 -5.99 2.05
CA MET A 223 5.92 -6.59 3.32
C MET A 223 5.10 -5.96 4.45
N VAL A 224 4.29 -6.76 5.12
CA VAL A 224 3.37 -6.26 6.16
C VAL A 224 4.09 -6.23 7.50
N ARG A 225 3.99 -5.08 8.19
CA ARG A 225 4.47 -4.91 9.56
C ARG A 225 3.61 -5.67 10.55
N VAL A 226 4.17 -6.06 11.69
CA VAL A 226 3.44 -6.78 12.75
C VAL A 226 2.22 -5.97 13.21
N ASP A 227 2.38 -4.68 13.46
CA ASP A 227 1.29 -3.79 13.89
C ASP A 227 0.15 -3.71 12.87
N SER A 228 0.49 -3.70 11.58
CA SER A 228 -0.47 -3.59 10.49
C SER A 228 -1.15 -4.91 10.14
N GLN A 229 -0.63 -6.04 10.63
CA GLN A 229 -1.13 -7.37 10.31
C GLN A 229 -2.56 -7.60 10.84
N LYS A 230 -2.89 -7.04 11.99
CA LYS A 230 -4.25 -7.13 12.58
C LYS A 230 -5.30 -6.35 11.80
N HIS A 231 -4.87 -5.44 10.94
CA HIS A 231 -5.72 -4.51 10.20
C HIS A 231 -5.81 -4.87 8.72
N ILE A 232 -5.63 -6.14 8.36
CA ILE A 232 -5.78 -6.61 6.98
C ILE A 232 -7.22 -7.09 6.80
N ASP A 233 -7.99 -6.36 6.01
CA ASP A 233 -9.39 -6.66 5.75
C ASP A 233 -9.74 -6.42 4.27
N PHE A 234 -10.96 -6.81 3.89
CA PHE A 234 -11.55 -6.32 2.65
C PHE A 234 -11.74 -4.80 2.68
N SER A 235 -11.53 -4.17 1.53
CA SER A 235 -11.82 -2.75 1.36
C SER A 235 -13.32 -2.52 1.46
N LEU A 236 -13.75 -1.46 2.15
CA LEU A 236 -15.16 -1.04 2.24
C LEU A 236 -15.76 -0.72 0.86
N THR A 237 -14.92 -0.27 -0.08
CA THR A 237 -15.33 0.01 -1.45
C THR A 237 -15.44 -1.25 -2.32
N SER A 238 -14.90 -2.38 -1.85
CA SER A 238 -14.94 -3.65 -2.56
C SER A 238 -16.33 -4.27 -2.47
N PRO A 239 -16.80 -4.98 -3.52
CA PRO A 239 -18.02 -5.78 -3.44
C PRO A 239 -18.05 -6.78 -2.29
N PHE A 240 -16.87 -7.24 -1.82
CA PHE A 240 -16.75 -8.18 -0.70
C PHE A 240 -16.75 -7.50 0.67
N GLY A 241 -16.56 -6.18 0.74
CA GLY A 241 -16.53 -5.39 1.98
C GLY A 241 -17.77 -4.52 2.19
N GLY A 242 -18.89 -4.84 1.53
CA GLY A 242 -20.14 -4.06 1.58
C GLY A 242 -20.28 -3.02 0.47
N GLY A 243 -19.34 -2.96 -0.48
CA GLY A 243 -19.40 -2.08 -1.63
C GLY A 243 -20.37 -2.54 -2.72
N ARG A 244 -20.65 -1.65 -3.67
CA ARG A 244 -21.56 -1.91 -4.80
C ARG A 244 -21.08 -3.11 -5.64
N PRO A 245 -21.97 -4.04 -6.03
CA PRO A 245 -21.62 -5.15 -6.92
C PRO A 245 -20.95 -4.69 -8.22
N GLY A 246 -19.96 -5.48 -8.66
CA GLY A 246 -19.16 -5.21 -9.86
C GLY A 246 -19.98 -5.12 -11.15
N ARG A 247 -19.40 -4.52 -12.20
CA ARG A 247 -20.08 -4.23 -13.48
C ARG A 247 -20.76 -5.48 -14.08
N VAL A 248 -20.04 -6.59 -14.20
CA VAL A 248 -20.57 -7.82 -14.81
C VAL A 248 -21.67 -8.44 -13.95
N LYS A 249 -21.47 -8.52 -12.63
CA LYS A 249 -22.51 -9.03 -11.72
C LYS A 249 -23.79 -8.19 -11.81
N ARG A 250 -23.66 -6.87 -11.88
CA ARG A 250 -24.80 -5.96 -12.06
C ARG A 250 -25.46 -6.12 -13.42
N ARG A 251 -24.70 -6.28 -14.51
CA ARG A 251 -25.25 -6.55 -15.85
C ARG A 251 -26.04 -7.85 -15.85
N ASN A 252 -25.47 -8.91 -15.26
CA ASN A 252 -26.12 -10.22 -15.21
C ASN A 252 -27.37 -10.20 -14.31
N GLN A 253 -27.34 -9.50 -13.18
CA GLN A 253 -28.53 -9.29 -12.34
C GLN A 253 -29.63 -8.54 -13.08
N LYS A 254 -29.29 -7.49 -13.85
CA LYS A 254 -30.25 -6.78 -14.70
C LYS A 254 -30.83 -7.66 -15.81
N ALA A 255 -29.99 -8.44 -16.48
CA ALA A 255 -30.43 -9.37 -17.51
C ALA A 255 -31.34 -10.46 -16.93
N ALA A 256 -30.99 -11.01 -15.76
CA ALA A 256 -31.81 -11.98 -15.05
C ALA A 256 -33.15 -11.38 -14.61
N ALA A 257 -33.16 -10.14 -14.10
CA ALA A 257 -34.39 -9.43 -13.75
C ALA A 257 -35.28 -9.17 -14.98
N LYS A 258 -34.69 -8.81 -16.14
CA LYS A 258 -35.44 -8.64 -17.40
C LYS A 258 -36.04 -9.96 -17.90
N LYS A 259 -35.30 -11.07 -17.81
CA LYS A 259 -35.81 -12.40 -18.14
C LYS A 259 -36.93 -12.84 -17.19
N ALA A 260 -36.77 -12.60 -15.89
CA ALA A 260 -37.80 -12.93 -14.90
C ALA A 260 -39.05 -12.05 -15.00
N ALA A 261 -38.93 -10.84 -15.57
CA ALA A 261 -40.04 -9.92 -15.81
C ALA A 261 -40.81 -10.21 -17.12
N GLY A 262 -40.61 -11.38 -17.76
CA GLY A 262 -41.47 -11.83 -18.87
C GLY A 262 -41.27 -11.07 -20.19
N GLY A 263 -40.04 -10.68 -20.53
CA GLY A 263 -39.72 -10.15 -21.85
C GLY A 263 -39.63 -11.26 -22.91
N ASP A 264 -40.72 -11.99 -23.10
CA ASP A 264 -41.00 -12.83 -24.26
C ASP A 264 -42.03 -12.06 -25.09
N GLY A 265 -41.53 -11.20 -25.96
CA GLY A 265 -42.29 -10.67 -27.07
C GLY A 265 -41.75 -11.38 -28.30
N ASP A 266 -42.16 -12.65 -28.45
CA ASP A 266 -42.23 -13.29 -29.76
C ASP A 266 -43.40 -12.56 -30.46
N GLU A 267 -43.08 -11.55 -31.27
CA GLU A 267 -43.95 -11.21 -32.39
C GLU A 267 -43.57 -12.21 -33.49
N GLU A 268 -44.35 -13.29 -33.53
CA GLU A 268 -44.65 -14.02 -34.76
C GLU A 268 -45.18 -12.99 -35.77
N ASP A 269 -44.30 -12.48 -36.63
CA ASP A 269 -44.74 -11.92 -37.90
C ASP A 269 -44.97 -13.11 -38.86
N GLU A 270 -46.11 -13.79 -38.68
CA GLU A 270 -46.86 -14.38 -39.79
C GLU A 270 -47.45 -13.22 -40.60
N ASP A 271 -46.88 -12.98 -41.79
CA ASP A 271 -47.56 -12.71 -43.09
C ASP A 271 -46.58 -12.15 -44.15
#